data_AF-A0A837IJS0-F1
#
_entry.id   AF-A0A837IJS0-F1
#
_cell.length_a   1.000
_cell.length_b   1.000
_cell.length_c   1.000
_cell.angle_alpha   90.00
_cell.angle_beta   90.00
_cell.angle_gamma   90.00
#
_symmetry.space_group_name_H-M   'P 1'
#
loop_
_entity.id
_entity.type
_entity.pdbx_description
1 polymer ?
#
loop_
_entity_poly.entity_id
_entity_poly.type
_entity_poly.pdbx_seq_one_letter_code
_entity_poly.pdbx_strand_id
1 'polypeptide(L)'
;MNWKQNIPLIVGVAVPILMILFVAGSIYLPTLFIKPKYDFIYSYPDGYYSNGTYSVNGGVIIKHTATEPTRYQPPQEPKLFYYNNALNESREMPFEETGKLKLDPSSVSPDGFEIQFGRRNNWLFPLFFSGGYDYNSKYIVGHGFSKKLNLKSGNSYYYGDFKFLGWVLK
;
A
#
# COMPACT_ATOMS: atom_id res chain seq x y z
N MET A 1 -34.50 -5.84 42.80
CA MET A 1 -34.69 -4.69 41.89
C MET A 1 -35.66 -5.11 40.79
N ASN A 2 -36.88 -4.56 40.76
CA ASN A 2 -37.93 -4.98 39.81
C ASN A 2 -37.64 -4.43 38.41
N TRP A 3 -36.94 -5.21 37.59
CA TRP A 3 -36.57 -4.90 36.20
C TRP A 3 -37.73 -4.39 35.33
N LYS A 4 -38.97 -4.81 35.63
CA LYS A 4 -40.19 -4.38 34.92
C LYS A 4 -40.53 -2.89 35.07
N GLN A 5 -40.12 -2.23 36.17
CA GLN A 5 -40.39 -0.79 36.38
C GLN A 5 -39.39 0.10 35.63
N ASN A 6 -38.23 -0.45 35.28
CA ASN A 6 -37.15 0.29 34.61
C ASN A 6 -37.15 0.05 33.09
N ILE A 7 -38.17 -0.62 32.53
CA ILE A 7 -38.25 -0.91 31.09
C ILE A 7 -38.08 0.36 30.23
N PRO A 8 -38.75 1.50 30.51
CA PRO A 8 -38.57 2.71 29.72
C PRO A 8 -37.12 3.22 29.73
N LEU A 9 -36.45 3.11 30.89
CA LEU A 9 -35.06 3.50 31.06
C LEU A 9 -34.10 2.56 30.29
N ILE A 10 -34.35 1.25 30.39
CA ILE A 10 -33.57 0.22 29.68
C ILE A 10 -33.70 0.43 28.18
N VAL A 11 -34.92 0.61 27.66
CA VAL A 11 -35.16 0.82 26.23
C VAL A 11 -34.54 2.15 25.76
N GLY A 12 -34.70 3.22 26.54
CA GLY A 12 -34.14 4.53 26.23
C GLY A 12 -32.61 4.54 26.10
N VAL A 13 -31.91 3.65 26.81
CA VAL A 13 -30.45 3.51 26.73
C VAL A 13 -30.03 2.41 25.73
N ALA A 14 -30.77 1.31 25.65
CA ALA A 14 -30.41 0.17 24.80
C ALA A 14 -30.53 0.50 23.30
N VAL A 15 -31.57 1.24 22.89
CA VAL A 15 -31.78 1.61 21.48
C VAL A 15 -30.60 2.40 20.90
N PRO A 16 -30.11 3.50 21.51
CA PRO A 16 -28.97 4.24 20.95
C PRO A 16 -27.68 3.41 20.97
N ILE A 17 -27.43 2.60 22.00
CA ILE A 17 -26.25 1.71 22.03
C ILE A 17 -26.32 0.68 20.90
N LEU A 18 -27.47 0.03 20.71
CA LEU A 18 -27.66 -0.92 19.61
C LEU A 18 -27.51 -0.25 18.25
N MET A 19 -27.97 0.99 18.09
CA MET A 19 -27.79 1.75 16.86
C MET A 19 -26.31 2.00 16.57
N ILE A 20 -25.52 2.40 17.58
CA ILE A 20 -24.06 2.58 17.43
C ILE A 20 -23.40 1.25 17.06
N LEU A 21 -23.73 0.16 17.74
CA LEU A 21 -23.19 -1.17 17.44
C LEU A 21 -23.58 -1.66 16.04
N PHE A 22 -24.80 -1.36 15.59
CA PHE A 22 -25.28 -1.72 14.25
C PHE A 22 -24.53 -0.96 13.17
N VAL A 23 -24.37 0.36 13.33
CA VAL A 23 -23.61 1.21 12.39
C VAL A 23 -22.13 0.82 12.38
N ALA A 24 -21.52 0.59 13.55
CA ALA A 24 -20.16 0.10 13.63
C ALA A 24 -20.03 -1.27 12.94
N GLY A 25 -20.95 -2.19 13.24
CA GLY A 25 -20.99 -3.51 12.63
C GLY A 25 -21.08 -3.45 11.10
N SER A 26 -21.95 -2.61 10.54
CA SER A 26 -22.12 -2.50 9.08
C SER A 26 -20.88 -1.97 8.37
N ILE A 27 -20.09 -1.11 9.03
CA ILE A 27 -18.86 -0.55 8.49
C ILE A 27 -17.69 -1.53 8.66
N TYR A 28 -17.52 -2.11 9.84
CA TYR A 28 -16.32 -2.89 10.17
C TYR A 28 -16.40 -4.38 9.78
N LEU A 29 -17.59 -5.02 9.80
CA LEU A 29 -17.71 -6.44 9.44
C LEU A 29 -17.25 -6.77 8.01
N PRO A 30 -17.63 -6.02 6.96
CA PRO A 30 -17.20 -6.32 5.60
C PRO A 30 -15.67 -6.33 5.45
N THR A 31 -14.98 -5.42 6.14
CA THR A 31 -13.52 -5.26 6.03
C THR A 31 -12.72 -6.44 6.57
N LEU A 32 -13.29 -7.28 7.45
CA LEU A 32 -12.62 -8.47 7.99
C LEU A 32 -12.41 -9.57 6.94
N PHE A 33 -13.27 -9.62 5.93
CA PHE A 33 -13.24 -10.62 4.86
C PHE A 33 -12.49 -10.15 3.61
N ILE A 34 -12.21 -8.85 3.53
CA ILE A 34 -11.55 -8.22 2.40
C ILE A 34 -10.05 -8.18 2.68
N LYS A 35 -9.27 -8.95 1.93
CA LYS A 35 -7.81 -8.99 2.06
C LYS A 35 -7.16 -9.01 0.66
N PRO A 36 -6.10 -8.22 0.44
CA PRO A 36 -5.36 -8.27 -0.82
C PRO A 36 -4.67 -9.62 -0.97
N LYS A 37 -4.89 -10.28 -2.12
CA LYS A 37 -4.42 -11.64 -2.42
C LYS A 37 -3.15 -11.65 -3.28
N TYR A 38 -2.96 -10.60 -4.06
CA TYR A 38 -1.83 -10.48 -4.99
C TYR A 38 -0.69 -9.77 -4.32
N ASP A 39 0.50 -10.37 -4.39
CA ASP A 39 1.74 -9.73 -3.99
C ASP A 39 2.22 -8.80 -5.11
N PHE A 40 3.20 -7.94 -4.85
CA PHE A 40 3.72 -7.04 -5.88
C PHE A 40 5.22 -6.84 -5.80
N ILE A 41 5.79 -6.41 -6.93
CA ILE A 41 7.19 -6.01 -7.05
C ILE A 41 7.26 -4.49 -7.14
N TYR A 42 8.23 -3.92 -6.44
CA TYR A 42 8.60 -2.52 -6.55
C TYR A 42 10.12 -2.37 -6.54
N SER A 43 10.61 -1.22 -6.99
CA SER A 43 12.02 -0.86 -6.89
C SER A 43 12.24 0.38 -6.03
N TYR A 44 13.42 0.44 -5.41
CA TYR A 44 13.94 1.60 -4.69
C TYR A 44 15.38 1.89 -5.17
N PRO A 45 15.76 3.14 -5.44
CA PRO A 45 17.13 3.57 -5.63
C PRO A 45 18.04 3.08 -4.51
N ASP A 46 19.23 2.62 -4.90
CA ASP A 46 20.34 2.40 -3.98
C ASP A 46 21.31 3.56 -4.12
N GLY A 47 21.27 4.49 -3.15
CA GLY A 47 22.13 5.67 -3.14
C GLY A 47 21.61 6.88 -3.94
N TYR A 48 22.49 7.87 -4.08
CA TYR A 48 22.16 9.22 -4.55
C TYR A 48 22.08 9.34 -6.09
N TYR A 49 22.67 8.39 -6.81
CA TYR A 49 22.81 8.39 -8.27
C TYR A 49 22.35 7.04 -8.83
N SER A 50 21.05 6.76 -8.69
CA SER A 50 20.43 5.60 -9.32
C SER A 50 19.84 6.00 -10.66
N ASN A 51 20.54 5.64 -11.74
CA ASN A 51 20.14 5.98 -13.10
C ASN A 51 19.51 4.78 -13.84
N GLY A 52 19.67 3.56 -13.31
CA GLY A 52 18.98 2.39 -13.84
C GLY A 52 17.48 2.48 -13.59
N THR A 53 16.65 2.12 -14.57
CA THR A 53 15.20 2.02 -14.33
C THR A 53 14.68 0.67 -14.79
N TYR A 54 13.80 0.08 -13.98
CA TYR A 54 13.06 -1.11 -14.37
C TYR A 54 11.70 -0.71 -14.96
N SER A 55 11.21 -1.50 -15.89
CA SER A 55 9.86 -1.42 -16.43
C SER A 55 9.32 -2.82 -16.63
N VAL A 56 8.02 -2.97 -16.78
CA VAL A 56 7.42 -4.26 -17.15
C VAL A 56 6.88 -4.15 -18.56
N ASN A 57 7.27 -5.09 -19.42
CA ASN A 57 6.78 -5.20 -20.79
C ASN A 57 6.48 -6.67 -21.09
N GLY A 58 5.33 -6.95 -21.70
CA GLY A 58 4.87 -8.33 -21.96
C GLY A 58 4.71 -9.17 -20.68
N GLY A 59 4.58 -8.52 -19.51
CA GLY A 59 4.48 -9.18 -18.21
C GLY A 59 5.80 -9.65 -17.60
N VAL A 60 6.95 -9.22 -18.14
CA VAL A 60 8.28 -9.52 -17.59
C VAL A 60 9.01 -8.20 -17.29
N ILE A 61 9.85 -8.19 -16.26
CA ILE A 61 10.69 -7.01 -15.96
C ILE A 61 11.80 -6.89 -17.01
N ILE A 62 11.92 -5.68 -17.55
CA ILE A 62 13.02 -5.24 -18.40
C ILE A 62 13.80 -4.16 -17.67
N LYS A 63 15.13 -4.27 -17.73
CA LYS A 63 16.07 -3.29 -17.22
C LYS A 63 16.46 -2.31 -18.33
N HIS A 64 16.32 -1.03 -18.05
CA HIS A 64 16.85 0.06 -18.89
C HIS A 64 18.15 0.56 -18.28
N THR A 65 19.23 0.44 -19.04
CA THR A 65 20.52 1.03 -18.66
C THR A 65 20.50 2.49 -19.08
N ALA A 66 20.77 3.41 -18.16
CA ALA A 66 20.99 4.81 -18.54
C ALA A 66 22.19 4.92 -19.47
N THR A 67 21.98 5.55 -20.62
CA THR A 67 23.04 5.92 -21.53
C THR A 67 23.76 7.11 -20.90
N GLU A 68 25.08 6.96 -20.74
CA GLU A 68 26.06 7.91 -20.20
C GLU A 68 26.43 7.74 -18.71
N PRO A 69 27.58 7.10 -18.42
CA PRO A 69 28.24 7.27 -17.13
C PRO A 69 28.71 8.72 -17.04
N THR A 70 28.17 9.49 -16.10
CA THR A 70 28.85 10.72 -15.70
C THR A 70 30.27 10.35 -15.25
N ARG A 71 31.26 11.18 -15.60
CA ARG A 71 32.70 10.93 -15.40
C ARG A 71 33.11 10.65 -13.95
N TYR A 72 32.18 10.75 -13.00
CA TYR A 72 32.43 10.78 -11.57
C TYR A 72 31.87 9.58 -10.81
N GLN A 73 30.85 8.86 -11.31
CA GLN A 73 30.29 7.72 -10.55
C GLN A 73 29.70 6.63 -11.47
N PRO A 74 29.94 5.33 -11.16
CA PRO A 74 29.25 4.26 -11.83
C PRO A 74 27.75 4.31 -11.50
N PRO A 75 26.86 4.13 -12.49
CA PRO A 75 25.42 4.10 -12.25
C PRO A 75 25.08 2.95 -11.31
N GLN A 76 24.40 3.25 -10.20
CA GLN A 76 23.93 2.23 -9.26
C GLN A 76 22.55 1.72 -9.67
N GLU A 77 22.40 0.41 -9.65
CA GLU A 77 21.15 -0.24 -10.00
C GLU A 77 20.16 -0.12 -8.84
N PRO A 78 18.88 0.20 -9.11
CA PRO A 78 17.89 0.17 -8.06
C PRO A 78 17.76 -1.25 -7.50
N LYS A 79 17.49 -1.34 -6.21
CA LYS A 79 17.15 -2.59 -5.53
C LYS A 79 15.71 -2.97 -5.84
N LEU A 80 15.49 -4.25 -6.09
CA LEU A 80 14.18 -4.83 -6.33
C LEU A 80 13.68 -5.49 -5.05
N PHE A 81 12.41 -5.26 -4.75
CA PHE A 81 11.77 -5.79 -3.56
C PHE A 81 10.49 -6.52 -3.93
N TYR A 82 10.35 -7.72 -3.36
CA TYR A 82 9.10 -8.48 -3.33
C TYR A 82 8.33 -8.11 -2.07
N TYR A 83 7.10 -7.67 -2.23
CA TYR A 83 6.21 -7.37 -1.13
C TYR A 83 5.17 -8.47 -0.93
N ASN A 84 5.12 -9.05 0.27
CA ASN A 84 4.12 -10.02 0.67
C ASN A 84 2.95 -9.31 1.38
N ASN A 85 1.77 -9.33 0.77
CA ASN A 85 0.57 -8.67 1.28
C ASN A 85 -0.01 -9.34 2.54
N ALA A 86 0.10 -10.66 2.63
CA ALA A 86 -0.39 -11.43 3.77
C ALA A 86 0.42 -11.13 5.03
N LEU A 87 1.75 -11.08 4.91
CA LEU A 87 2.68 -10.82 6.01
C LEU A 87 2.89 -9.31 6.27
N ASN A 88 2.56 -8.45 5.32
CA ASN A 88 2.89 -7.02 5.34
C ASN A 88 4.41 -6.80 5.47
N GLU A 89 5.19 -7.47 4.63
CA GLU A 89 6.64 -7.42 4.68
C GLU A 89 7.26 -7.37 3.29
N SER A 90 8.41 -6.69 3.21
CA SER A 90 9.21 -6.62 1.99
C SER A 90 10.50 -7.42 2.16
N ARG A 91 10.89 -8.13 1.10
CA ARG A 91 12.20 -8.76 1.00
C ARG A 91 12.89 -8.31 -0.29
N GLU A 92 14.19 -8.10 -0.21
CA GLU A 92 15.00 -7.86 -1.40
C GLU A 92 15.00 -9.13 -2.27
N MET A 93 14.92 -8.95 -3.58
CA MET A 93 14.90 -10.04 -4.54
C MET A 93 15.81 -9.69 -5.73
N PRO A 94 16.74 -10.57 -6.11
CA PRO A 94 17.65 -10.31 -7.23
C PRO A 94 16.91 -10.29 -8.57
N PHE A 95 17.47 -9.59 -9.55
CA PHE A 95 16.83 -9.38 -10.86
C PHE A 95 16.52 -10.70 -11.57
N GLU A 96 17.42 -11.68 -11.49
CA GLU A 96 17.32 -13.00 -12.11
C GLU A 96 16.13 -13.81 -11.58
N GLU A 97 15.75 -13.59 -10.32
CA GLU A 97 14.55 -14.19 -9.72
C GLU A 97 13.29 -13.45 -10.15
N THR A 98 13.33 -12.12 -10.14
CA THR A 98 12.18 -11.30 -10.53
C THR A 98 11.80 -11.48 -12.01
N GLY A 99 12.78 -11.72 -12.90
CA GLY A 99 12.55 -11.95 -14.32
C GLY A 99 11.85 -13.28 -14.65
N LYS A 100 11.76 -14.20 -13.68
CA LYS A 100 11.00 -15.46 -13.82
C LYS A 100 9.53 -15.28 -13.47
N LEU A 101 9.16 -14.16 -12.85
CA LEU A 101 7.79 -13.89 -12.44
C LEU A 101 7.01 -13.26 -13.59
N LYS A 102 5.74 -13.65 -13.70
CA LYS A 102 4.78 -12.96 -14.56
C LYS A 102 4.15 -11.82 -13.78
N LEU A 103 4.28 -10.61 -14.29
CA LEU A 103 3.81 -9.40 -13.65
C LEU A 103 2.68 -8.75 -14.45
N ASP A 104 1.76 -8.12 -13.72
CA ASP A 104 0.76 -7.21 -14.27
C ASP A 104 1.11 -5.77 -13.89
N PRO A 105 1.48 -4.90 -14.85
CA PRO A 105 1.83 -3.51 -14.59
C PRO A 105 0.63 -2.60 -14.28
N SER A 106 -0.60 -3.12 -14.31
CA SER A 106 -1.80 -2.36 -13.98
C SER A 106 -1.70 -1.67 -12.62
N SER A 107 -2.17 -0.42 -12.54
CA SER A 107 -2.25 0.32 -11.27
C SER A 107 -3.21 -0.31 -10.25
N VAL A 108 -4.13 -1.14 -10.75
CA VAL A 108 -5.11 -1.89 -9.96
C VAL A 108 -4.82 -3.38 -10.11
N SER A 109 -4.74 -4.08 -8.98
CA SER A 109 -4.55 -5.52 -8.93
C SER A 109 -5.76 -6.28 -9.50
N PRO A 110 -5.59 -7.55 -9.87
CA PRO A 110 -6.72 -8.35 -10.37
C PRO A 110 -7.87 -8.53 -9.37
N ASP A 111 -7.61 -8.35 -8.07
CA ASP A 111 -8.63 -8.34 -7.01
C ASP A 111 -9.13 -6.94 -6.63
N GLY A 112 -8.79 -5.90 -7.39
CA GLY A 112 -9.36 -4.55 -7.26
C GLY A 112 -8.71 -3.67 -6.20
N PHE A 113 -7.48 -3.98 -5.78
CA PHE A 113 -6.71 -3.14 -4.87
C PHE A 113 -5.71 -2.28 -5.63
N GLU A 114 -5.38 -1.12 -5.07
CA GLU A 114 -4.42 -0.19 -5.63
C GLU A 114 -3.48 0.32 -4.54
N ILE A 115 -2.30 0.80 -4.95
CA ILE A 115 -1.34 1.42 -4.05
C ILE A 115 -1.50 2.93 -4.12
N GLN A 116 -1.79 3.56 -2.99
CA GLN A 116 -1.92 5.01 -2.87
C GLN A 116 -0.85 5.58 -1.93
N PHE A 117 -0.42 6.81 -2.22
CA PHE A 117 0.39 7.60 -1.29
C PHE A 117 -0.45 8.06 -0.10
N GLY A 118 0.19 8.11 1.08
CA GLY A 118 -0.43 8.65 2.27
C GLY A 118 -0.88 10.09 2.07
N ARG A 119 -1.96 10.46 2.75
CA ARG A 119 -2.38 11.85 2.88
C ARG A 119 -2.15 12.27 4.32
N ARG A 120 -1.42 13.37 4.51
CA ARG A 120 -1.22 13.97 5.82
C ARG A 120 -2.47 14.76 6.17
N ASN A 121 -3.38 14.12 6.90
CA ASN A 121 -4.52 14.80 7.50
C ASN A 121 -4.12 15.35 8.87
N ASN A 122 -4.10 16.67 8.99
CA ASN A 122 -4.01 17.34 10.29
C ASN A 122 -5.44 17.46 10.87
N TRP A 123 -5.78 16.63 11.88
CA TRP A 123 -6.89 16.80 12.84
C TRP A 123 -8.34 16.43 12.41
N LEU A 124 -9.21 16.33 13.43
CA LEU A 124 -10.58 15.79 13.55
C LEU A 124 -11.68 16.39 12.63
N PHE A 125 -11.35 17.24 11.67
CA PHE A 125 -12.32 17.82 10.72
C PHE A 125 -11.77 17.86 9.28
N PRO A 126 -11.94 16.78 8.50
CA PRO A 126 -11.37 16.66 7.15
C PRO A 126 -12.04 17.57 6.09
N LEU A 127 -13.08 18.33 6.45
CA LEU A 127 -13.87 19.15 5.53
C LEU A 127 -13.31 20.57 5.29
N PHE A 128 -12.37 21.05 6.12
CA PHE A 128 -11.96 22.47 6.11
C PHE A 128 -10.50 22.73 5.79
N PHE A 129 -9.66 21.70 5.71
CA PHE A 129 -8.22 21.87 5.48
C PHE A 129 -7.70 20.86 4.47
N SER A 130 -7.10 21.37 3.38
CA SER A 130 -6.36 20.60 2.39
C SER A 130 -5.11 20.01 3.03
N GLY A 131 -5.16 18.75 3.44
CA GLY A 131 -3.99 17.98 3.86
C GLY A 131 -3.05 17.72 2.68
N GLY A 132 -1.74 17.96 2.87
CA GLY A 132 -0.73 17.61 1.87
C GLY A 132 -0.49 16.11 1.79
N TYR A 133 0.12 15.61 0.70
CA TYR A 133 0.50 14.20 0.60
C TYR A 133 1.67 13.89 1.54
N ASP A 134 1.59 12.75 2.23
CA ASP A 134 2.72 12.12 2.90
C ASP A 134 3.32 11.07 1.96
N TYR A 135 4.34 11.47 1.21
CA TYR A 135 5.01 10.61 0.24
C TYR A 135 5.82 9.47 0.88
N ASN A 136 6.04 9.51 2.20
CA ASN A 136 6.78 8.49 2.93
C ASN A 136 5.88 7.29 3.26
N SER A 137 4.63 7.54 3.61
CA SER A 137 3.66 6.48 3.86
C SER A 137 2.95 6.05 2.57
N LYS A 138 2.75 4.73 2.43
CA LYS A 138 2.02 4.13 1.31
C LYS A 138 1.00 3.15 1.86
N TYR A 139 -0.12 3.05 1.18
CA TYR A 139 -1.26 2.26 1.59
C TYR A 139 -1.74 1.40 0.43
N ILE A 140 -2.17 0.19 0.72
CA ILE A 140 -3.00 -0.59 -0.19
C ILE A 140 -4.47 -0.31 0.13
N VAL A 141 -5.23 0.09 -0.89
CA VAL A 141 -6.61 0.56 -0.77
C VAL A 141 -7.48 -0.19 -1.77
N GLY A 142 -8.69 -0.56 -1.37
CA GLY A 142 -9.66 -1.23 -2.24
C GLY A 142 -10.85 -1.74 -1.44
N HIS A 143 -12.05 -1.77 -2.03
CA HIS A 143 -13.27 -2.30 -1.39
C HIS A 143 -13.57 -1.75 0.03
N GLY A 144 -13.27 -0.48 0.30
CA GLY A 144 -13.44 0.11 1.64
C GLY A 144 -12.40 -0.34 2.68
N PHE A 145 -11.39 -1.11 2.27
CA PHE A 145 -10.23 -1.49 3.06
C PHE A 145 -9.06 -0.54 2.76
N SER A 146 -8.30 -0.17 3.81
CA SER A 146 -7.04 0.56 3.69
C SER A 146 -6.05 0.06 4.72
N LYS A 147 -4.84 -0.29 4.28
CA LYS A 147 -3.76 -0.78 5.15
C LYS A 147 -2.44 -0.14 4.78
N LYS A 148 -1.73 0.38 5.78
CA LYS A 148 -0.38 0.93 5.60
C LYS A 148 0.60 -0.18 5.24
N LEU A 149 1.36 0.03 4.19
CA LEU A 149 2.39 -0.88 3.68
C LEU A 149 3.69 -0.68 4.47
N ASN A 150 4.24 -1.78 5.00
CA ASN A 150 5.58 -1.80 5.60
C ASN A 150 6.63 -2.10 4.53
N LEU A 151 7.00 -1.06 3.81
CA LEU A 151 7.96 -1.14 2.71
C LEU A 151 9.38 -1.01 3.23
N LYS A 152 10.27 -1.91 2.79
CA LYS A 152 11.71 -1.67 2.94
C LYS A 152 12.15 -0.66 1.90
N SER A 153 12.90 0.35 2.33
CA SER A 153 13.55 1.32 1.45
C SER A 153 15.00 0.92 1.21
N GLY A 154 15.56 1.36 0.08
CA GLY A 154 17.01 1.39 -0.11
C GLY A 154 17.68 2.47 0.72
N ASN A 155 18.98 2.70 0.50
CA ASN A 155 19.78 3.74 1.17
C ASN A 155 19.49 5.18 0.66
N SER A 156 18.34 5.40 0.03
CA SER A 156 17.99 6.71 -0.51
C SER A 156 17.23 7.58 0.48
N TYR A 157 17.65 8.84 0.57
CA TYR A 157 17.10 9.87 1.46
C TYR A 157 15.99 10.70 0.79
N TYR A 158 15.62 10.39 -0.47
CA TYR A 158 14.71 11.21 -1.26
C TYR A 158 13.25 10.75 -1.24
N TYR A 159 12.36 11.74 -1.18
CA TYR A 159 10.90 11.59 -1.26
C TYR A 159 10.49 11.28 -2.71
N GLY A 160 9.88 10.12 -2.96
CA GLY A 160 9.35 9.76 -4.29
C GLY A 160 9.99 8.56 -4.98
N ASP A 161 10.95 7.93 -4.31
CA ASP A 161 11.83 6.89 -4.85
C ASP A 161 11.20 5.50 -5.01
N PHE A 162 9.94 5.35 -4.60
CA PHE A 162 9.21 4.12 -4.81
C PHE A 162 8.69 4.04 -6.24
N LYS A 163 9.09 3.00 -6.96
CA LYS A 163 8.54 2.69 -8.28
C LYS A 163 7.83 1.35 -8.25
N PHE A 164 6.51 1.38 -8.42
CA PHE A 164 5.72 0.18 -8.63
C PHE A 164 6.06 -0.44 -9.99
N LEU A 165 6.28 -1.74 -10.02
CA LEU A 165 6.60 -2.47 -11.26
C LEU A 165 5.44 -3.35 -11.71
N GLY A 166 4.74 -3.99 -10.79
CA GLY A 166 3.57 -4.79 -11.12
C GLY A 166 3.13 -5.74 -10.02
N TRP A 167 1.92 -6.25 -10.17
CA TRP A 167 1.35 -7.33 -9.35
C TRP A 167 1.89 -8.68 -9.81
N VAL A 168 2.22 -9.55 -8.87
CA VAL A 168 2.69 -10.91 -9.16
C VAL A 168 1.51 -11.79 -9.48
N LEU A 169 1.40 -12.22 -10.75
CA LEU A 169 0.39 -13.17 -11.19
C LEU A 169 0.81 -14.58 -10.73
N LYS A 170 -0.06 -15.25 -9.98
CA LYS A 170 0.11 -16.64 -9.55
C LYS A 170 -0.43 -17.61 -10.59
#